data_AF-A0A7V3S213-F1
#
_entry.id   AF-A0A7V3S213-F1
#
_cell.length_a   1.000
_cell.length_b   1.000
_cell.length_c   1.000
_cell.angle_alpha   90.00
_cell.angle_beta   90.00
_cell.angle_gamma   90.00
#
_symmetry.space_group_name_H-M   'P 1'
#
loop_
_entity.id
_entity.type
_entity.pdbx_description
1 polymer ?
#
loop_
_entity_poly.entity_id
_entity_poly.type
_entity_poly.pdbx_seq_one_letter_code
_entity_poly.pdbx_strand_id
1 'polypeptide(L)'
;MDYNRRRTAENLKLILCLCGFGLLLVAAYRWPDEKGRLEHFKDQELAEKYCPVIVQGEGIEPEPSHIYYRMARDESRIFIACHVAWPYEKDESRGLAAAWNKLFYTGGLKLQRKIFGPEDIEVVELVVDRPSGKIIRIRYESAELAPAGGKVKQNHVGREADGAEPPVYFETISWNHMFALVGEEELAGKKLYRLAPEYFSQERWDYYRMSKKRQSLLSQDRAYFSWELLPNSR
;
A
#
# COMPACT_ATOMS: atom_id res chain seq x y z
N MET A 1 35.92 35.39 19.47
CA MET A 1 35.92 33.92 19.31
C MET A 1 34.60 33.25 19.77
N ASP A 2 33.68 33.93 20.46
CA ASP A 2 32.45 33.32 21.01
C ASP A 2 31.23 33.29 20.07
N TYR A 3 31.24 34.07 18.98
CA TYR A 3 30.08 34.16 18.07
C TYR A 3 29.88 32.88 17.23
N ASN A 4 30.98 32.24 16.80
CA ASN A 4 30.90 31.02 15.99
C ASN A 4 30.46 29.77 16.78
N ARG A 5 30.74 29.69 18.09
CA ARG A 5 30.31 28.55 18.93
C ARG A 5 28.81 28.55 19.22
N ARG A 6 28.20 29.73 19.41
CA ARG A 6 26.75 29.85 19.65
C ARG A 6 25.93 29.47 18.43
N ARG A 7 26.38 29.84 17.22
CA ARG A 7 25.73 29.52 15.95
C ARG A 7 25.74 28.02 15.63
N THR A 8 26.83 27.32 15.96
CA THR A 8 26.89 25.84 15.84
C THR A 8 25.98 25.13 16.82
N ALA A 9 25.79 25.64 18.04
CA ALA A 9 24.91 25.03 19.03
C ALA A 9 23.42 25.21 18.70
N GLU A 10 23.03 26.36 18.12
CA GLU A 10 21.66 26.59 17.64
C GLU A 10 21.34 25.78 16.38
N ASN A 11 22.29 25.65 15.45
CA ASN A 11 22.12 24.77 14.29
C ASN A 11 22.01 23.29 14.69
N LEU A 12 22.74 22.84 15.72
CA LEU A 12 22.63 21.48 16.23
C LEU A 12 21.27 21.22 16.90
N LYS A 13 20.71 22.21 17.61
CA LYS A 13 19.36 22.14 18.18
C LYS A 13 18.27 22.15 17.09
N LEU A 14 18.45 22.91 16.02
CA LEU A 14 17.54 22.91 14.87
C LEU A 14 17.60 21.58 14.11
N ILE A 15 18.79 21.00 13.95
CA ILE A 15 19.00 19.67 13.35
C ILE A 15 18.42 18.57 14.25
N LEU A 16 18.59 18.65 15.57
CA LEU A 16 17.96 17.70 16.52
C LEU A 16 16.43 17.86 16.58
N CYS A 17 15.90 19.09 16.41
CA CYS A 17 14.46 19.31 16.26
C CYS A 17 13.93 18.78 14.91
N LEU A 18 14.68 18.89 13.81
CA LEU A 18 14.31 18.35 12.51
C LEU A 18 14.43 16.82 12.45
N CYS A 19 15.43 16.23 13.12
CA CYS A 19 15.53 14.79 13.32
C CYS A 19 14.46 14.24 14.29
N GLY A 20 14.02 15.06 15.26
CA GLY A 20 12.96 14.71 16.21
C GLY A 20 11.55 14.80 15.63
N PHE A 21 11.34 15.53 14.52
CA PHE A 21 10.01 15.73 13.92
C PHE A 21 9.67 14.77 12.77
N GLY A 22 10.62 13.95 12.30
CA GLY A 22 10.39 12.94 11.26
C GLY A 22 9.87 11.59 11.78
N LEU A 23 9.70 11.44 13.10
CA LEU A 23 9.26 10.21 13.77
C LEU A 23 7.86 10.37 14.38
N LEU A 24 6.97 11.06 13.68
CA LEU A 24 5.57 11.13 14.06
C LEU A 24 4.83 9.89 13.55
N LEU A 25 4.87 8.87 14.40
CA LEU A 25 3.74 8.01 14.80
C LEU A 25 2.58 7.96 13.80
N VAL A 26 2.74 7.23 12.70
CA VAL A 26 1.58 6.59 12.07
C VAL A 26 1.28 5.39 12.95
N ALA A 27 0.29 5.50 13.83
CA ALA A 27 -0.35 4.29 14.32
C ALA A 27 -0.88 3.59 13.07
N ALA A 28 -0.35 2.40 12.74
CA ALA A 28 -0.81 1.62 11.61
C ALA A 28 -2.33 1.51 11.73
N TYR A 29 -3.05 2.19 10.85
CA TYR A 29 -4.50 2.11 10.85
C TYR A 29 -4.85 0.66 10.54
N ARG A 30 -5.69 0.09 11.38
CA ARG A 30 -6.12 -1.29 11.23
C ARG A 30 -7.59 -1.29 10.88
N TRP A 31 -7.91 -1.90 9.75
CA TRP A 31 -9.29 -2.14 9.37
C TRP A 31 -10.03 -2.89 10.49
N PRO A 32 -11.30 -2.56 10.75
CA PRO A 32 -12.10 -3.30 11.73
C PRO A 32 -12.05 -4.80 11.42
N ASP A 33 -11.80 -5.61 12.46
CA ASP A 33 -11.79 -7.06 12.32
C ASP A 33 -13.19 -7.55 11.89
N GLU A 34 -13.22 -8.50 10.96
CA GLU A 34 -14.48 -9.12 10.53
C GLU A 34 -15.06 -9.99 11.63
N LYS A 35 -16.38 -9.90 11.82
CA LYS A 35 -17.10 -10.71 12.79
C LYS A 35 -17.41 -12.09 12.21
N GLY A 36 -17.30 -13.12 13.05
CA GLY A 36 -17.62 -14.50 12.68
C GLY A 36 -16.41 -15.30 12.25
N ARG A 37 -16.64 -16.57 11.94
CA ARG A 37 -15.59 -17.48 11.50
C ARG A 37 -15.44 -17.35 9.98
N LEU A 38 -14.25 -16.96 9.55
CA LEU A 38 -13.87 -16.94 8.15
C LEU A 38 -13.05 -18.18 7.81
N GLU A 39 -13.35 -18.80 6.67
CA GLU A 39 -12.60 -19.92 6.11
C GLU A 39 -11.72 -19.43 4.97
N HIS A 40 -10.41 -19.64 5.06
CA HIS A 40 -9.49 -19.37 3.97
C HIS A 40 -9.64 -20.40 2.86
N PHE A 41 -9.60 -19.93 1.62
CA PHE A 41 -9.59 -20.81 0.46
C PHE A 41 -8.77 -20.17 -0.68
N LYS A 42 -8.54 -20.94 -1.73
CA LYS A 42 -7.87 -20.48 -2.95
C LYS A 42 -8.76 -20.79 -4.12
N ASP A 43 -9.00 -19.79 -4.94
CA ASP A 43 -9.78 -19.94 -6.17
C ASP A 43 -9.19 -18.97 -7.20
N GLN A 44 -8.53 -19.52 -8.22
CA GLN A 44 -7.81 -18.72 -9.21
C GLN A 44 -8.79 -18.06 -10.19
N GLU A 45 -9.87 -18.74 -10.56
CA GLU A 45 -10.87 -18.23 -11.49
C GLU A 45 -11.62 -17.05 -10.87
N LEU A 46 -12.01 -17.17 -9.59
CA LEU A 46 -12.57 -16.03 -8.86
C LEU A 46 -11.56 -14.88 -8.72
N ALA A 47 -10.28 -15.19 -8.50
CA ALA A 47 -9.25 -14.15 -8.36
C ALA A 47 -9.11 -13.36 -9.66
N GLU A 48 -9.05 -14.05 -10.80
CA GLU A 48 -9.00 -13.44 -12.13
C GLU A 48 -10.26 -12.63 -12.45
N LYS A 49 -11.44 -13.17 -12.13
CA LYS A 49 -12.72 -12.49 -12.35
C LYS A 49 -12.81 -11.17 -11.60
N TYR A 50 -12.42 -11.14 -10.33
CA TYR A 50 -12.53 -9.96 -9.47
C TYR A 50 -11.23 -9.14 -9.40
N CYS A 51 -10.20 -9.49 -10.18
CA CYS A 51 -8.95 -8.76 -10.18
C CYS A 51 -9.17 -7.31 -10.62
N PRO A 52 -8.76 -6.31 -9.82
CA PRO A 52 -8.86 -4.92 -10.23
C PRO A 52 -7.96 -4.63 -11.43
N VAL A 53 -8.38 -3.67 -12.24
CA VAL A 53 -7.52 -3.08 -13.28
C VAL A 53 -6.83 -1.86 -12.69
N ILE A 54 -5.50 -1.82 -12.78
CA ILE A 54 -4.72 -0.69 -12.29
C ILE A 54 -4.56 0.33 -13.41
N VAL A 55 -4.91 1.58 -13.12
CA VAL A 55 -4.80 2.71 -14.03
C VAL A 55 -3.60 3.54 -13.58
N GLN A 56 -2.61 3.71 -14.46
CA GLN A 56 -1.43 4.53 -14.14
C GLN A 56 -1.85 5.99 -14.11
N GLY A 57 -1.64 6.65 -12.97
CA GLY A 57 -1.71 8.10 -12.91
C GLY A 57 -0.54 8.74 -13.67
N GLU A 58 -0.79 9.90 -14.26
CA GLU A 58 0.20 10.63 -15.04
C GLU A 58 1.42 11.02 -14.19
N GLY A 59 2.62 10.69 -14.68
CA GLY A 59 3.89 11.05 -14.03
C GLY A 59 4.17 10.32 -12.71
N ILE A 60 3.38 9.30 -12.37
CA ILE A 60 3.63 8.44 -11.22
C ILE A 60 4.38 7.21 -11.71
N GLU A 61 5.55 6.97 -11.14
CA GLU A 61 6.42 5.82 -11.40
C GLU A 61 6.82 5.19 -10.07
N PRO A 62 7.14 3.89 -10.03
CA PRO A 62 7.15 2.96 -11.17
C PRO A 62 5.77 2.39 -11.51
N GLU A 63 5.72 1.62 -12.60
CA GLU A 63 4.58 0.78 -13.01
C GLU A 63 4.40 -0.43 -12.07
N PRO A 64 3.16 -0.93 -11.88
CA PRO A 64 2.93 -2.08 -11.00
C PRO A 64 3.52 -3.36 -11.63
N SER A 65 4.20 -4.18 -10.82
CA SER A 65 4.92 -5.37 -11.30
C SER A 65 4.07 -6.64 -11.22
N HIS A 66 3.41 -6.86 -10.09
CA HIS A 66 2.65 -8.08 -9.80
C HIS A 66 1.38 -7.74 -9.03
N ILE A 67 0.39 -8.65 -9.07
CA ILE A 67 -0.72 -8.61 -8.13
C ILE A 67 -0.88 -9.98 -7.50
N TYR A 68 -0.99 -10.01 -6.17
CA TYR A 68 -1.22 -11.21 -5.40
C TYR A 68 -2.59 -11.21 -4.75
N TYR A 69 -3.15 -12.38 -4.48
CA TYR A 69 -4.44 -12.48 -3.81
C TYR A 69 -4.46 -13.39 -2.58
N ARG A 70 -5.29 -13.03 -1.60
CA ARG A 70 -5.79 -13.92 -0.54
C ARG A 70 -7.30 -13.88 -0.50
N MET A 71 -7.90 -15.00 -0.12
CA MET A 71 -9.35 -15.13 -0.01
C MET A 71 -9.77 -15.76 1.29
N ALA A 72 -10.92 -15.29 1.78
CA ALA A 72 -11.66 -15.94 2.83
C ALA A 72 -13.16 -15.88 2.53
N ARG A 73 -13.95 -16.73 3.17
CA ARG A 73 -15.41 -16.73 3.02
C ARG A 73 -16.11 -16.99 4.33
N ASP A 74 -17.35 -16.53 4.41
CA ASP A 74 -18.36 -17.03 5.34
C ASP A 74 -19.56 -17.60 4.57
N GLU A 75 -20.69 -17.76 5.24
CA GLU A 75 -21.92 -18.30 4.67
C GLU A 75 -22.46 -17.46 3.49
N SER A 76 -22.34 -16.14 3.53
CA SER A 76 -22.96 -15.22 2.56
C SER A 76 -21.96 -14.42 1.73
N ARG A 77 -20.69 -14.33 2.14
CA ARG A 77 -19.71 -13.41 1.56
C ARG A 77 -18.40 -14.11 1.20
N ILE A 78 -17.77 -13.59 0.14
CA ILE A 78 -16.37 -13.86 -0.20
C ILE A 78 -15.59 -12.57 -0.01
N PHE A 79 -14.46 -12.66 0.67
CA PHE A 79 -13.50 -11.58 0.88
C PHE A 79 -12.30 -11.85 0.00
N ILE A 80 -11.90 -10.86 -0.78
CA ILE A 80 -10.79 -10.93 -1.73
C ILE A 80 -9.87 -9.76 -1.44
N ALA A 81 -8.64 -10.03 -1.00
CA ALA A 81 -7.60 -9.03 -0.86
C ALA A 81 -6.67 -9.13 -2.07
N CYS A 82 -6.54 -8.04 -2.84
CA CYS A 82 -5.66 -7.91 -3.98
C CYS A 82 -4.48 -7.00 -3.60
N HIS A 83 -3.28 -7.56 -3.54
CA HIS A 83 -2.03 -6.91 -3.15
C HIS A 83 -1.23 -6.55 -4.40
N VAL A 84 -1.15 -5.27 -4.73
CA VAL A 84 -0.40 -4.76 -5.87
C VAL A 84 1.03 -4.48 -5.44
N ALA A 85 1.98 -5.11 -6.13
CA ALA A 85 3.40 -4.90 -5.92
C ALA A 85 3.94 -3.80 -6.84
N TRP A 86 4.70 -2.89 -6.26
CA TRP A 86 5.33 -1.77 -6.95
C TRP A 86 6.83 -1.84 -6.71
N PRO A 87 7.67 -1.89 -7.77
CA PRO A 87 9.11 -1.74 -7.61
C PRO A 87 9.42 -0.47 -6.80
N TYR A 88 10.54 -0.44 -6.08
CA TYR A 88 10.98 0.85 -5.53
C TYR A 88 11.50 1.74 -6.66
N GLU A 89 11.17 3.03 -6.59
CA GLU A 89 11.72 4.03 -7.49
C GLU A 89 13.26 3.97 -7.49
N LYS A 90 13.83 3.80 -8.68
CA LYS A 90 15.27 3.90 -8.86
C LYS A 90 15.59 5.35 -9.16
N ASP A 91 16.01 6.09 -8.14
CA ASP A 91 16.46 7.47 -8.35
C ASP A 91 17.78 7.48 -9.16
N GLU A 92 17.69 7.72 -10.47
CA GLU A 92 18.85 7.85 -11.37
C GLU A 92 19.52 9.23 -11.30
N SER A 93 18.99 10.16 -10.49
CA SER A 93 19.52 11.52 -10.41
C SER A 93 20.94 11.56 -9.80
N ARG A 94 21.76 12.51 -10.31
CA ARG A 94 23.13 12.78 -9.87
C ARG A 94 23.20 14.12 -9.15
N GLY A 95 23.82 14.17 -7.97
CA GLY A 95 24.04 15.41 -7.20
C GLY A 95 24.11 15.19 -5.69
N LEU A 96 24.49 16.21 -4.93
CA LEU A 96 24.54 16.14 -3.46
C LEU A 96 23.14 16.01 -2.85
N ALA A 97 22.13 16.73 -3.35
CA ALA A 97 20.73 16.56 -2.92
C ALA A 97 20.19 15.16 -3.25
N ALA A 98 20.56 14.59 -4.40
CA ALA A 98 20.27 13.21 -4.77
C ALA A 98 21.01 12.19 -3.87
N ALA A 99 22.23 12.51 -3.41
CA ALA A 99 22.94 11.69 -2.42
C ALA A 99 22.28 11.74 -1.03
N TRP A 100 21.67 12.87 -0.65
CA TRP A 100 20.85 12.98 0.58
C TRP A 100 19.50 12.25 0.43
N ASN A 101 18.78 12.41 -0.68
CA ASN A 101 17.57 11.62 -0.98
C ASN A 101 17.89 10.13 -1.06
N LYS A 102 19.04 9.74 -1.60
CA LYS A 102 19.55 8.37 -1.47
C LYS A 102 19.73 8.03 0.01
N LEU A 103 20.55 8.72 0.79
CA LEU A 103 20.80 8.28 2.17
C LEU A 103 19.55 8.11 3.06
N PHE A 104 18.46 8.86 2.82
CA PHE A 104 17.25 8.85 3.65
C PHE A 104 15.99 8.24 3.01
N TYR A 105 15.83 8.34 1.68
CA TYR A 105 14.61 7.94 0.95
C TYR A 105 14.83 6.81 -0.06
N THR A 106 15.97 6.73 -0.78
CA THR A 106 16.20 5.75 -1.88
C THR A 106 17.51 4.93 -1.80
N GLY A 107 18.31 5.08 -0.76
CA GLY A 107 19.76 4.80 -0.76
C GLY A 107 20.25 4.21 0.55
N GLY A 108 19.59 3.14 0.91
CA GLY A 108 20.28 1.88 0.68
C GLY A 108 19.29 0.91 0.09
N LEU A 109 19.22 0.72 -1.23
CA LEU A 109 18.40 -0.34 -1.84
C LEU A 109 18.51 -1.68 -1.09
N LYS A 110 19.69 -1.98 -0.50
CA LYS A 110 19.89 -3.13 0.39
C LYS A 110 19.28 -2.98 1.79
N LEU A 111 19.36 -1.81 2.42
CA LEU A 111 18.80 -1.55 3.75
C LEU A 111 17.27 -1.38 3.71
N GLN A 112 16.74 -0.67 2.71
CA GLN A 112 15.31 -0.55 2.44
C GLN A 112 14.70 -1.93 2.16
N ARG A 113 15.31 -2.74 1.28
CA ARG A 113 14.89 -4.14 1.09
C ARG A 113 14.97 -4.99 2.36
N LYS A 114 15.97 -4.72 3.20
CA LYS A 114 16.13 -5.40 4.49
C LYS A 114 15.18 -4.88 5.57
N ILE A 115 14.52 -3.74 5.43
CA ILE A 115 13.58 -3.19 6.43
C ILE A 115 12.14 -3.39 5.97
N PHE A 116 11.86 -3.04 4.72
CA PHE A 116 10.52 -2.99 4.13
C PHE A 116 10.20 -4.21 3.26
N GLY A 117 11.20 -4.96 2.79
CA GLY A 117 10.97 -6.05 1.83
C GLY A 117 11.29 -5.62 0.39
N PRO A 118 11.13 -6.50 -0.60
CA PRO A 118 11.69 -6.37 -1.95
C PRO A 118 11.10 -5.23 -2.79
N GLU A 119 9.83 -4.92 -2.59
CA GLU A 119 8.98 -3.97 -3.33
C GLU A 119 7.99 -3.36 -2.36
N ASP A 120 7.33 -2.29 -2.78
CA ASP A 120 6.20 -1.73 -2.06
C ASP A 120 4.91 -2.50 -2.36
N ILE A 121 3.99 -2.60 -1.40
CA ILE A 121 2.78 -3.42 -1.50
C ILE A 121 1.60 -2.61 -1.00
N GLU A 122 0.65 -2.37 -1.90
CA GLU A 122 -0.63 -1.74 -1.61
C GLU A 122 -1.76 -2.76 -1.72
N VAL A 123 -2.84 -2.58 -0.98
CA VAL A 123 -3.93 -3.58 -0.93
C VAL A 123 -5.32 -2.97 -1.19
N VAL A 124 -6.12 -3.72 -1.94
CA VAL A 124 -7.56 -3.49 -2.13
C VAL A 124 -8.34 -4.71 -1.62
N GLU A 125 -9.32 -4.51 -0.74
CA GLU A 125 -10.32 -5.53 -0.40
C GLU A 125 -11.58 -5.34 -1.23
N LEU A 126 -12.06 -6.43 -1.82
CA LEU A 126 -13.38 -6.57 -2.39
C LEU A 126 -14.16 -7.59 -1.57
N VAL A 127 -15.35 -7.22 -1.11
CA VAL A 127 -16.30 -8.18 -0.52
C VAL A 127 -17.41 -8.42 -1.51
N VAL A 128 -17.61 -9.68 -1.83
CA VAL A 128 -18.57 -10.15 -2.82
C VAL A 128 -19.70 -10.88 -2.12
N ASP A 129 -20.93 -10.53 -2.43
CA ASP A 129 -22.10 -11.30 -2.05
C ASP A 129 -22.14 -12.63 -2.84
N ARG A 130 -22.12 -13.77 -2.13
CA ARG A 130 -22.01 -15.09 -2.76
C ARG A 130 -23.19 -15.42 -3.67
N PRO A 131 -24.46 -15.19 -3.29
CA PRO A 131 -25.59 -15.47 -4.16
C PRO A 131 -25.60 -14.66 -5.46
N SER A 132 -25.36 -13.35 -5.38
CA SER A 132 -25.46 -12.47 -6.55
C SER A 132 -24.17 -12.36 -7.35
N GLY A 133 -23.01 -12.64 -6.73
CA GLY A 133 -21.70 -12.40 -7.32
C GLY A 133 -21.35 -10.90 -7.43
N LYS A 134 -22.13 -10.01 -6.81
CA LYS A 134 -21.88 -8.57 -6.85
C LYS A 134 -20.93 -8.13 -5.75
N ILE A 135 -20.12 -7.12 -6.02
CA ILE A 135 -19.26 -6.48 -5.02
C ILE A 135 -20.16 -5.60 -4.15
N ILE A 136 -20.19 -5.88 -2.86
CA ILE A 136 -21.00 -5.17 -1.85
C ILE A 136 -20.15 -4.25 -0.98
N ARG A 137 -18.82 -4.40 -0.99
CA ARG A 137 -17.91 -3.52 -0.25
C ARG A 137 -16.55 -3.45 -0.90
N ILE A 138 -15.95 -2.27 -0.84
CA ILE A 138 -14.59 -2.00 -1.33
C ILE A 138 -13.82 -1.25 -0.24
N ARG A 139 -12.60 -1.69 0.07
CA ARG A 139 -11.69 -0.97 0.98
C ARG A 139 -10.29 -0.85 0.39
N TYR A 140 -9.67 0.32 0.53
CA TYR A 140 -8.32 0.62 0.02
C TYR A 140 -7.75 1.88 0.68
N GLU A 141 -6.45 2.10 0.53
CA GLU A 141 -5.78 3.34 0.92
C GLU A 141 -5.79 4.36 -0.22
N SER A 142 -6.15 5.61 0.10
CA SER A 142 -6.28 6.73 -0.82
C SER A 142 -5.54 7.95 -0.29
N ALA A 143 -5.38 8.98 -1.12
CA ALA A 143 -4.71 10.21 -0.77
C ALA A 143 -5.61 11.43 -0.99
N GLU A 144 -5.60 12.36 -0.04
CA GLU A 144 -6.01 13.75 -0.30
C GLU A 144 -4.77 14.53 -0.74
N LEU A 145 -4.77 14.99 -2.01
CA LEU A 145 -3.75 15.91 -2.52
C LEU A 145 -3.85 17.22 -1.74
N ALA A 146 -2.80 17.56 -1.01
CA ALA A 146 -2.73 18.86 -0.34
C ALA A 146 -2.51 19.98 -1.39
N PRO A 147 -2.98 21.21 -1.11
CA PRO A 147 -2.63 22.38 -1.90
C PRO A 147 -1.10 22.50 -2.05
N ALA A 148 -0.63 23.06 -3.17
CA ALA A 148 0.79 23.10 -3.54
C ALA A 148 1.71 23.44 -2.35
N GLY A 149 2.57 22.48 -1.98
CA GLY A 149 3.53 22.58 -0.86
C GLY A 149 3.06 21.97 0.47
N GLY A 150 1.82 21.48 0.56
CA GLY A 150 1.28 20.80 1.74
C GLY A 150 1.61 19.30 1.81
N LYS A 151 1.40 18.69 2.99
CA LYS A 151 1.59 17.25 3.21
C LYS A 151 0.44 16.45 2.60
N VAL A 152 0.73 15.49 1.73
CA VAL A 152 -0.25 14.48 1.28
C VAL A 152 -0.83 13.79 2.50
N LYS A 153 -2.16 13.83 2.65
CA LYS A 153 -2.84 13.17 3.77
C LYS A 153 -3.35 11.81 3.30
N GLN A 154 -2.84 10.77 3.94
CA GLN A 154 -3.31 9.41 3.74
C GLN A 154 -4.71 9.24 4.32
N ASN A 155 -5.59 8.61 3.55
CA ASN A 155 -6.97 8.35 3.89
C ASN A 155 -7.29 6.88 3.68
N HIS A 156 -7.86 6.24 4.71
CA HIS A 156 -8.34 4.87 4.60
C HIS A 156 -9.79 4.92 4.13
N VAL A 157 -10.04 4.46 2.90
CA VAL A 157 -11.37 4.51 2.29
C VAL A 157 -12.03 3.14 2.42
N GLY A 158 -13.16 3.09 3.13
CA GLY A 158 -14.06 1.95 3.12
C GLY A 158 -15.44 2.40 2.67
N ARG A 159 -15.95 1.80 1.60
CA ARG A 159 -17.26 2.14 1.02
C ARG A 159 -18.07 0.87 0.82
N GLU A 160 -19.32 0.90 1.27
CA GLU A 160 -20.31 -0.07 0.79
C GLU A 160 -20.54 0.23 -0.69
N ALA A 161 -20.46 -0.81 -1.52
CA ALA A 161 -20.69 -0.73 -2.94
C ALA A 161 -22.13 -1.15 -3.22
N ASP A 162 -22.86 -0.36 -3.99
CA ASP A 162 -24.23 -0.70 -4.39
C ASP A 162 -24.19 -1.69 -5.57
N GLY A 163 -23.74 -2.91 -5.27
CA GLY A 163 -23.74 -4.03 -6.21
C GLY A 163 -22.84 -3.84 -7.44
N ALA A 164 -21.63 -3.28 -7.24
CA ALA A 164 -20.68 -3.07 -8.33
C ALA A 164 -20.28 -4.41 -9.00
N GLU A 165 -20.06 -4.37 -10.31
CA GLU A 165 -19.65 -5.52 -11.10
C GLU A 165 -18.16 -5.41 -11.47
N PRO A 166 -17.43 -6.54 -11.55
CA PRO A 166 -16.06 -6.51 -12.02
C PRO A 166 -15.98 -6.31 -13.55
N PRO A 167 -14.87 -5.75 -14.08
CA PRO A 167 -13.72 -5.26 -13.32
C PRO A 167 -13.99 -3.89 -12.67
N VAL A 168 -13.35 -3.65 -11.54
CA VAL A 168 -13.26 -2.32 -10.92
C VAL A 168 -11.90 -1.69 -11.25
N TYR A 169 -11.88 -0.38 -11.43
CA TYR A 169 -10.68 0.35 -11.89
C TYR A 169 -10.12 1.22 -10.77
N PHE A 170 -8.82 1.07 -10.49
CA PHE A 170 -8.13 1.85 -9.48
C PHE A 170 -7.02 2.66 -10.12
N GLU A 171 -7.16 3.98 -10.11
CA GLU A 171 -6.11 4.91 -10.52
C GLU A 171 -5.12 5.14 -9.40
N THR A 172 -3.84 4.98 -9.70
CA THR A 172 -2.76 5.40 -8.80
C THR A 172 -2.64 6.91 -8.82
N ILE A 173 -2.93 7.58 -7.71
CA ILE A 173 -3.05 9.05 -7.62
C ILE A 173 -1.93 9.73 -6.82
N SER A 174 -0.98 8.95 -6.28
CA SER A 174 0.17 9.51 -5.56
C SER A 174 1.44 8.68 -5.77
N TRP A 175 2.59 9.30 -5.49
CA TRP A 175 3.91 8.65 -5.51
C TRP A 175 4.09 7.52 -4.48
N ASN A 176 3.23 7.46 -3.44
CA ASN A 176 3.14 6.33 -2.51
C ASN A 176 2.10 5.30 -2.97
N HIS A 177 1.84 5.22 -4.27
CA HIS A 177 0.95 4.24 -4.91
C HIS A 177 -0.50 4.18 -4.42
N MET A 178 -0.97 5.19 -3.68
CA MET A 178 -2.36 5.26 -3.21
C MET A 178 -3.36 5.33 -4.35
N PHE A 179 -4.56 4.80 -4.11
CA PHE A 179 -5.57 4.63 -5.15
C PHE A 179 -6.72 5.63 -5.09
N ALA A 180 -7.37 5.81 -6.24
CA ALA A 180 -8.73 6.30 -6.38
C ALA A 180 -9.54 5.28 -7.20
N LEU A 181 -10.75 4.96 -6.74
CA LEU A 181 -11.70 4.20 -7.55
C LEU A 181 -12.27 5.11 -8.64
N VAL A 182 -12.17 4.70 -9.90
CA VAL A 182 -12.57 5.50 -11.08
C VAL A 182 -13.55 4.72 -11.96
N GLY A 183 -14.36 5.46 -12.73
CA GLY A 183 -15.29 4.90 -13.72
C GLY A 183 -14.63 4.59 -15.06
N GLU A 184 -15.33 3.85 -15.93
CA GLU A 184 -14.85 3.51 -17.28
C GLU A 184 -14.66 4.75 -18.17
N GLU A 185 -15.49 5.77 -17.97
CA GLU A 185 -15.44 7.06 -18.65
C GLU A 185 -14.13 7.83 -18.38
N GLU A 186 -13.47 7.56 -17.25
CA GLU A 186 -12.24 8.22 -16.84
C GLU A 186 -10.98 7.54 -17.40
N LEU A 187 -11.12 6.42 -18.13
CA LEU A 187 -9.99 5.61 -18.62
C LEU A 187 -9.40 6.13 -19.94
N ALA A 188 -10.07 7.05 -20.62
CA ALA A 188 -9.68 7.52 -21.94
C ALA A 188 -8.25 8.11 -21.93
N GLY A 189 -7.36 7.50 -22.73
CA GLY A 189 -5.96 7.94 -22.85
C GLY A 189 -5.04 7.53 -21.68
N LYS A 190 -5.56 6.87 -20.65
CA LYS A 190 -4.76 6.40 -19.51
C LYS A 190 -4.12 5.03 -19.80
N LYS A 191 -2.97 4.77 -19.19
CA LYS A 191 -2.30 3.47 -19.27
C LYS A 191 -2.94 2.49 -18.30
N LEU A 192 -3.34 1.32 -18.79
CA LEU A 192 -4.05 0.29 -18.02
C LEU A 192 -3.19 -0.97 -17.86
N TYR A 193 -3.15 -1.52 -16.64
CA TYR A 193 -2.54 -2.80 -16.35
C TYR A 193 -3.60 -3.81 -15.93
N ARG A 194 -3.72 -4.87 -16.72
CA ARG A 194 -4.47 -6.08 -16.41
C ARG A 194 -3.47 -7.13 -15.96
N LEU A 195 -3.17 -7.12 -14.66
CA LEU A 195 -2.22 -8.04 -14.05
C LEU A 195 -2.91 -9.39 -13.82
N ALA A 196 -2.18 -10.49 -14.01
CA ALA A 196 -2.67 -11.82 -13.67
C ALA A 196 -2.48 -12.03 -12.16
N PRO A 197 -3.54 -12.25 -11.37
CA PRO A 197 -3.41 -12.44 -9.93
C PRO A 197 -2.77 -13.78 -9.61
N GLU A 198 -1.84 -13.79 -8.66
CA GLU A 198 -1.23 -15.02 -8.17
C GLU A 198 -1.50 -15.21 -6.68
N TYR A 199 -1.65 -16.46 -6.23
CA TYR A 199 -1.94 -16.69 -4.81
C TYR A 199 -0.80 -16.17 -3.91
N PHE A 200 -1.14 -15.36 -2.91
CA PHE A 200 -0.18 -14.80 -1.95
C PHE A 200 0.17 -15.84 -0.88
N SER A 201 1.03 -16.80 -1.27
CA SER A 201 1.49 -17.88 -0.41
C SER A 201 2.11 -17.38 0.90
N GLN A 202 2.19 -18.23 1.91
CA GLN A 202 2.87 -17.86 3.16
C GLN A 202 4.36 -17.55 2.93
N GLU A 203 5.02 -18.30 2.03
CA GLU A 203 6.41 -18.02 1.63
C GLU A 203 6.56 -16.61 1.07
N ARG A 204 5.66 -16.19 0.17
CA ARG A 204 5.65 -14.83 -0.38
C ARG A 204 5.30 -13.81 0.70
N TRP A 205 4.32 -14.09 1.54
CA TRP A 205 3.94 -13.21 2.65
C TRP A 205 5.12 -12.90 3.58
N ASP A 206 5.91 -13.93 3.90
CA ASP A 206 7.13 -13.81 4.70
C ASP A 206 8.24 -13.08 3.92
N TYR A 207 8.38 -13.34 2.62
CA TYR A 207 9.33 -12.64 1.74
C TYR A 207 9.06 -11.14 1.66
N TYR A 208 7.80 -10.74 1.50
CA TYR A 208 7.35 -9.35 1.49
C TYR A 208 7.23 -8.75 2.90
N ARG A 209 7.34 -9.58 3.95
CA ARG A 209 7.29 -9.19 5.37
C ARG A 209 5.99 -8.45 5.73
N MET A 210 4.89 -8.98 5.21
CA MET A 210 3.56 -8.38 5.37
C MET A 210 3.20 -8.22 6.85
N SER A 211 3.47 -9.25 7.66
CA SER A 211 3.37 -9.18 9.11
C SER A 211 4.74 -9.33 9.77
N LYS A 212 4.98 -8.59 10.85
CA LYS A 212 6.24 -8.60 11.60
C LYS A 212 6.02 -9.09 13.03
N LYS A 213 6.84 -10.07 13.45
CA LYS A 213 6.79 -10.65 14.80
C LYS A 213 6.94 -9.63 15.92
N ARG A 214 7.68 -8.55 15.67
CA ARG A 214 7.84 -7.41 16.59
C ARG A 214 7.67 -6.13 15.80
N GLN A 215 6.62 -5.39 16.13
CA GLN A 215 6.42 -4.05 15.60
C GLN A 215 7.22 -3.05 16.44
N SER A 216 7.83 -2.07 15.78
CA SER A 216 8.49 -0.94 16.40
C SER A 216 8.22 0.32 15.58
N LEU A 217 8.63 1.49 16.08
CA LEU A 217 8.51 2.77 15.35
C LEU A 217 9.17 2.74 13.97
N LEU A 218 10.18 1.88 13.77
CA LEU A 218 10.92 1.75 12.51
C LEU A 218 10.54 0.48 11.73
N SER A 219 9.54 -0.25 12.21
CA SER A 219 9.22 -1.58 11.69
C SER A 219 7.76 -1.90 11.96
N GLN A 220 6.88 -1.44 11.09
CA GLN A 220 5.46 -1.78 11.12
C GLN A 220 5.13 -2.87 10.09
N ASP A 221 3.97 -3.48 10.29
CA ASP A 221 3.34 -4.34 9.29
C ASP A 221 3.04 -3.56 8.01
N ARG A 222 2.93 -4.28 6.89
CA ARG A 222 2.40 -3.71 5.65
C ARG A 222 0.88 -3.71 5.68
N ALA A 223 0.25 -3.02 4.73
CA ALA A 223 -1.20 -3.00 4.59
C ALA A 223 -1.72 -4.42 4.33
N TYR A 224 -2.56 -4.92 5.24
CA TYR A 224 -3.30 -6.17 5.10
C TYR A 224 -4.58 -6.15 5.96
N PHE A 225 -5.51 -7.04 5.66
CA PHE A 225 -6.72 -7.24 6.44
C PHE A 225 -6.53 -8.36 7.45
N SER A 226 -7.01 -8.18 8.68
CA SER A 226 -6.75 -9.12 9.77
C SER A 226 -7.19 -10.55 9.51
N TRP A 227 -8.24 -10.71 8.70
CA TRP A 227 -8.72 -12.00 8.25
C TRP A 227 -7.73 -12.72 7.34
N GLU A 228 -6.72 -12.07 6.75
CA GLU A 228 -5.72 -12.71 5.89
C GLU A 228 -4.70 -13.55 6.67
N LEU A 229 -4.60 -13.38 7.99
CA LEU A 229 -3.65 -14.10 8.82
C LEU A 229 -4.06 -15.57 8.97
N LEU A 230 -3.15 -16.49 8.61
CA LEU A 230 -3.38 -17.92 8.78
C LEU A 230 -3.30 -18.32 10.26
N PRO A 231 -4.03 -19.37 10.69
CA PRO A 231 -3.85 -19.95 12.02
C PRO A 231 -2.36 -20.33 12.20
N ASN A 232 -1.68 -19.73 13.18
CA ASN A 232 -0.24 -19.87 13.51
C ASN A 232 0.73 -18.86 12.87
N SER A 233 0.28 -17.80 12.19
CA SER A 233 1.18 -16.80 11.58
C SER A 233 1.71 -15.71 12.53
N ARG A 234 1.93 -16.00 13.82
CA ARG A 234 2.53 -15.07 14.81
C ARG A 234 3.75 -15.67 15.51
#